data_AF-A0A1F6BMF8-F1
#
_entry.id   AF-A0A1F6BMF8-F1
#
_cell.length_a   1.000
_cell.length_b   1.000
_cell.length_c   1.000
_cell.angle_alpha   90.00
_cell.angle_beta   90.00
_cell.angle_gamma   90.00
#
_symmetry.space_group_name_H-M   'P 1'
#
loop_
_entity.id
_entity.type
_entity.pdbx_description
1 polymer ?
#
loop_
_entity_poly.entity_id
_entity_poly.type
_entity_poly.pdbx_seq_one_letter_code
_entity_poly.pdbx_strand_id
1 'polypeptide(L)' 'MKVLHKVAFVLLVIGGLNWLLTAFGWNVVAYLGDTLATIVYVLVGLSALYEIFTHSGNCKNCGKGGMASSM' A
#
# COMPACT_ATOMS: atom_id res chain seq x y z
N MET A 1 -4.55 15.54 -4.63
CA MET A 1 -3.79 14.48 -3.91
C MET A 1 -4.62 13.29 -3.41
N LYS A 2 -5.92 13.16 -3.71
CA LYS A 2 -6.76 12.04 -3.22
C LYS A 2 -6.46 10.71 -3.93
N VAL A 3 -6.17 10.76 -5.23
CA VAL A 3 -5.85 9.56 -6.03
C VAL A 3 -4.50 8.98 -5.62
N LEU A 4 -3.45 9.81 -5.48
CA LEU A 4 -2.13 9.35 -5.05
C LEU A 4 -2.17 8.66 -3.68
N HIS A 5 -2.93 9.21 -2.72
CA HIS A 5 -3.10 8.61 -1.40
C HIS A 5 -3.85 7.27 -1.46
N LYS A 6 -4.94 7.17 -2.24
CA LYS A 6 -5.62 5.87 -2.46
C LYS A 6 -4.69 4.84 -3.10
N VAL A 7 -3.93 5.22 -4.11
CA VAL A 7 -3.01 4.33 -4.83
C VAL A 7 -1.90 3.86 -3.89
N ALA A 8 -1.27 4.77 -3.14
CA ALA A 8 -0.26 4.44 -2.14
C ALA A 8 -0.80 3.51 -1.05
N PHE A 9 -2.02 3.76 -0.55
CA PHE A 9 -2.68 2.90 0.43
C PHE A 9 -2.94 1.50 -0.11
N VAL A 10 -3.45 1.38 -1.34
CA VAL A 10 -3.68 0.07 -1.99
C VAL A 10 -2.37 -0.68 -2.21
N LEU A 11 -1.32 -0.01 -2.69
CA LEU A 11 0.02 -0.60 -2.84
C LEU A 11 0.59 -1.09 -1.51
N LEU A 12 0.42 -0.31 -0.44
CA LEU A 12 0.83 -0.67 0.91
C LEU A 12 0.06 -1.90 1.42
N VAL A 13 -1.27 -1.94 1.24
CA VAL A 13 -2.10 -3.09 1.64
C VAL A 13 -1.70 -4.35 0.89
N ILE A 14 -1.51 -4.29 -0.42
CA ILE A 14 -1.08 -5.44 -1.24
C ILE A 14 0.31 -5.92 -0.81
N GLY A 15 1.26 -4.98 -0.63
CA GLY A 15 2.61 -5.29 -0.17
C GLY A 15 2.64 -5.92 1.23
N GLY A 16 1.87 -5.37 2.17
CA GLY A 16 1.71 -5.89 3.53
C GLY A 16 1.07 -7.27 3.57
N LEU A 17 0.04 -7.51 2.74
CA LEU A 17 -0.56 -8.84 2.56
C LEU A 17 0.45 -9.85 2.02
N ASN A 18 1.24 -9.50 1.00
CA ASN A 18 2.31 -10.37 0.51
C ASN A 18 3.36 -10.67 1.60
N TRP A 19 3.66 -9.70 2.46
CA TRP A 19 4.61 -9.91 3.54
C TRP A 19 4.06 -10.84 4.62
N LEU A 20 2.76 -10.76 4.90
CA LEU A 20 2.06 -11.73 5.75
C LEU A 20 2.09 -13.13 5.11
N LEU A 21 1.75 -13.27 3.83
CA LEU A 21 1.85 -14.53 3.08
C LEU A 21 3.29 -15.09 3.10
N THR A 22 4.29 -14.22 2.98
CA THR A 22 5.71 -14.57 3.08
C THR A 22 6.04 -15.18 4.44
N ALA A 23 5.50 -14.63 5.53
CA ALA A 23 5.67 -15.19 6.87
C ALA A 23 5.02 -16.60 7.01
N PHE A 24 3.99 -16.90 6.22
CA PHE A 24 3.40 -18.24 6.08
C PHE A 24 4.13 -19.13 5.04
N GLY A 25 5.28 -18.71 4.53
CA GLY A 25 6.08 -19.45 3.56
C GLY A 25 5.63 -19.30 2.10
N TRP A 26 4.67 -18.42 1.81
CA TRP A 26 4.14 -18.18 0.47
C TRP A 26 4.60 -16.82 -0.07
N ASN A 27 5.69 -16.82 -0.84
CA ASN A 27 6.28 -15.59 -1.36
C ASN A 27 5.91 -15.37 -2.83
N VAL A 28 4.75 -14.74 -3.08
CA VAL A 28 4.24 -14.54 -4.45
C VAL A 28 5.19 -13.68 -5.28
N VAL A 29 5.82 -12.70 -4.64
CA VAL A 29 6.76 -11.78 -5.29
C VAL A 29 8.09 -12.47 -5.64
N ALA A 30 8.49 -13.53 -4.92
CA ALA A 30 9.69 -14.29 -5.24
C ALA A 30 9.61 -14.99 -6.61
N TYR A 31 8.40 -15.31 -7.12
CA TYR A 31 8.23 -15.88 -8.46
C TYR A 31 8.60 -14.90 -9.59
N LEU A 32 8.72 -13.60 -9.32
CA LEU A 32 9.18 -12.61 -10.28
C LEU A 32 10.72 -12.57 -10.38
N GLY A 33 11.44 -13.20 -9.45
CA GLY A 33 12.90 -13.21 -9.36
C GLY A 33 13.46 -12.21 -8.33
N ASP A 34 14.64 -12.53 -7.78
CA ASP A 34 15.27 -11.83 -6.63
C ASP A 34 15.41 -10.31 -6.81
N THR A 35 15.83 -9.86 -7.99
CA THR A 35 16.03 -8.44 -8.26
C THR A 35 14.71 -7.67 -8.27
N LEU A 36 13.68 -8.22 -8.91
CA LEU A 36 12.36 -7.61 -8.94
C LEU A 36 11.69 -7.65 -7.58
N ALA A 37 11.87 -8.74 -6.82
CA ALA A 37 11.35 -8.84 -5.47
C ALA A 37 11.92 -7.77 -4.54
N THR A 38 13.23 -7.53 -4.62
CA THR A 38 13.89 -6.48 -3.85
C THR A 38 13.33 -5.09 -4.18
N ILE A 39 13.11 -4.80 -5.46
CA ILE A 39 12.51 -3.52 -5.90
C ILE A 39 11.10 -3.35 -5.32
N VAL A 40 10.27 -4.40 -5.37
CA VAL A 40 8.91 -4.38 -4.80
C VAL A 40 8.96 -4.11 -3.30
N TYR A 41 9.86 -4.77 -2.55
CA TYR A 41 9.98 -4.53 -1.11
C TYR A 41 10.41 -3.10 -0.78
N VAL A 42 11.33 -2.51 -1.55
CA VAL A 42 11.72 -1.11 -1.38
C VAL A 42 10.53 -0.17 -1.66
N LEU A 43 9.76 -0.41 -2.73
CA LEU A 43 8.58 0.39 -3.06
C LEU A 43 7.48 0.29 -2.00
N VAL A 44 7.26 -0.91 -1.45
CA VAL A 44 6.29 -1.13 -0.35
C VAL A 44 6.74 -0.40 0.90
N GLY A 45 8.03 -0.49 1.27
CA GLY A 45 8.60 0.25 2.40
C GLY A 45 8.48 1.77 2.25
N LEU A 46 8.79 2.29 1.06
CA LEU A 46 8.61 3.72 0.76
C LEU A 46 7.14 4.14 0.81
N SER A 47 6.21 3.29 0.36
CA SER A 47 4.77 3.54 0.45
C SER A 47 4.30 3.58 1.91
N ALA A 48 4.83 2.69 2.77
CA ALA A 48 4.55 2.69 4.20
C ALA A 48 5.06 3.96 4.89
N LEU A 49 6.28 4.39 4.59
CA LEU A 49 6.81 5.66 5.11
C LEU A 49 5.96 6.85 4.63
N TYR A 50 5.64 6.90 3.32
CA TYR A 50 4.80 7.96 2.76
C TYR A 50 3.45 8.03 3.48
N GLU A 51 2.81 6.89 3.72
CA GLU A 51 1.54 6.83 4.43
C GLU A 51 1.72 7.29 5.88
N ILE A 52 2.71 6.81 6.62
CA ILE A 52 2.97 7.24 8.01
C ILE A 52 3.13 8.77 8.12
N PHE A 53 3.88 9.40 7.21
CA PHE A 53 4.13 10.84 7.25
C PHE A 53 2.98 11.68 6.66
N THR A 54 2.15 11.13 5.78
CA THR A 54 1.09 11.87 5.06
C THR A 54 -0.31 11.60 5.62
N HIS A 55 -0.53 10.46 6.28
CA HIS A 55 -1.83 9.99 6.74
C HIS A 55 -2.47 10.91 7.79
N SER A 56 -1.66 11.46 8.71
CA SER A 56 -2.16 12.33 9.79
C SER A 56 -2.83 13.61 9.27
N GLY A 57 -2.43 14.12 8.09
CA GLY A 57 -3.09 15.24 7.41
C GLY A 57 -4.29 14.85 6.55
N ASN A 58 -4.29 13.63 5.98
CA ASN A 58 -5.32 13.17 5.05
C ASN A 58 -6.50 12.45 5.72
N CYS A 59 -6.38 12.05 6.99
CA CYS A 59 -7.42 11.36 7.75
C CYS A 59 -8.74 12.16 7.85
N LYS A 60 -8.70 13.50 7.80
CA LYS A 60 -9.90 14.37 7.72
C LYS A 60 -10.75 14.16 6.46
N ASN A 61 -10.21 13.54 5.41
CA ASN A 61 -10.92 13.24 4.16
C ASN A 61 -11.41 11.79 4.05
N CYS A 62 -10.94 10.85 4.89
CA CYS A 62 -11.42 9.47 4.86
C CYS A 62 -12.86 9.34 5.40
N GLY A 63 -13.27 10.21 6.33
CA GLY A 63 -14.65 10.24 6.85
C GLY A 63 -15.67 10.99 5.98
N LYS A 64 -15.25 11.88 5.07
CA LYS A 64 -16.15 12.73 4.28
C LYS A 64 -16.46 12.23 2.86
N GLY A 65 -15.79 11.18 2.40
CA GLY A 65 -15.93 10.67 1.03
C GLY A 65 -16.80 9.41 0.87
N GLY A 66 -17.34 8.85 1.96
CA GLY A 66 -18.07 7.58 1.95
C GLY A 66 -19.53 7.64 1.53
N MET A 67 -20.09 8.80 1.16
CA MET A 67 -21.53 8.95 0.89
C MET A 67 -21.89 9.85 -0.32
N ALA A 68 -21.00 9.99 -1.31
CA ALA A 68 -21.32 10.80 -2.49
C ALA A 68 -20.81 10.17 -3.79
N SER A 69 -21.22 8.93 -4.06
CA SER A 69 -21.15 8.35 -5.40
C SER A 69 -22.29 7.33 -5.59
N SER A 70 -23.51 7.78 -5.30
CA SER A 70 -24.75 7.12 -5.72
C SER A 70 -25.80 8.20 -5.98
N MET A 71 -25.67 8.90 -7.11
CA MET A 71 -26.80 9.53 -7.79
C MET A 71 -26.54 9.54 -9.28
#